data_AF-F9ENZ9-F1
#
_entry.id   AF-F9ENZ9-F1
#
_cell.length_a   1.000
_cell.length_b   1.000
_cell.length_c   1.000
_cell.angle_alpha   90.00
_cell.angle_beta   90.00
_cell.angle_gamma   90.00
#
_symmetry.space_group_name_H-M   'P 1'
#
loop_
_entity.id
_entity.type
_entity.pdbx_description
1 polymer ?
#
loop_
_entity_poly.entity_id
_entity_poly.type
_entity_poly.pdbx_seq_one_letter_code
_entity_poly.pdbx_strand_id
1 'polypeptide(L)' 'MKYIAEKTKDKNFLILTGVGKVFPIVRTHTILNNLQNIFDHTKVLLFFPGEYTSTDLRLFGFEDNNYYRAFKI' A
#
# COMPACT_ATOMS: atom_id res chain seq x y z
N MET A 1 -11.24 6.02 3.62
CA MET A 1 -11.02 6.02 2.14
C MET A 1 -11.54 7.24 1.42
N LYS A 2 -12.67 7.85 1.81
CA LYS A 2 -13.16 9.11 1.21
C LYS A 2 -12.06 10.18 1.08
N TYR A 3 -11.26 10.36 2.12
CA TYR A 3 -10.14 11.32 2.13
C TYR A 3 -9.12 11.12 0.99
N ILE A 4 -8.66 9.88 0.79
CA ILE A 4 -7.66 9.59 -0.26
C ILE A 4 -8.31 9.75 -1.63
N ALA A 5 -9.51 9.20 -1.83
CA ALA A 5 -10.25 9.29 -3.09
C ALA A 5 -10.50 10.74 -3.53
N GLU A 6 -10.87 11.62 -2.59
CA GLU A 6 -11.06 13.05 -2.86
C GLU A 6 -9.73 13.74 -3.19
N LYS A 7 -8.66 13.42 -2.46
CA LYS A 7 -7.31 13.96 -2.70
C LYS A 7 -6.69 13.48 -4.02
N THR A 8 -7.05 12.29 -4.47
CA THR A 8 -6.58 11.71 -5.75
C THR A 8 -7.50 12.06 -6.92
N LYS A 9 -8.60 12.78 -6.70
CA LYS A 9 -9.45 13.25 -7.79
C LYS A 9 -8.60 14.11 -8.75
N ASP A 10 -8.66 13.76 -10.03
CA ASP A 10 -7.88 14.39 -11.12
C ASP A 10 -6.35 14.25 -10.97
N LYS A 11 -5.87 13.27 -10.19
CA LYS A 11 -4.45 12.93 -10.07
C LYS A 11 -4.18 11.58 -10.72
N ASN A 12 -3.11 11.52 -11.51
CA ASN A 12 -2.71 10.28 -12.19
C ASN A 12 -1.75 9.43 -11.34
N PHE A 13 -1.20 9.99 -10.26
CA PHE A 13 -0.18 9.34 -9.46
C PHE A 13 -0.36 9.63 -7.96
N LEU A 14 -0.19 8.59 -7.13
CA LEU A 14 -0.23 8.66 -5.67
C LEU A 14 1.07 8.06 -5.11
N ILE A 15 1.74 8.83 -4.26
CA ILE A 15 2.91 8.37 -3.51
C ILE A 15 2.51 8.17 -2.05
N LEU A 16 2.75 6.96 -1.54
CA LEU A 16 2.53 6.60 -0.15
C LEU A 16 3.88 6.34 0.52
N THR A 17 4.18 7.10 1.56
CA THR A 17 5.42 6.98 2.34
C THR A 17 5.10 6.86 3.83
N GLY A 18 6.07 6.40 4.62
CA GLY A 18 5.95 6.40 6.08
C GLY A 18 5.02 5.32 6.66
N VAL A 19 4.54 4.36 5.87
CA VAL A 19 3.66 3.27 6.35
C VAL A 19 4.30 2.44 7.47
N GLY A 20 5.62 2.35 7.53
CA GLY A 20 6.31 1.69 8.64
C GLY A 20 6.21 2.41 9.98
N LYS A 21 5.98 3.73 9.99
CA LYS A 21 5.88 4.53 11.24
C LYS A 21 4.57 4.32 11.98
N VAL A 22 3.53 3.86 11.28
CA VAL A 22 2.17 3.65 11.84
C VAL A 22 1.90 2.19 12.18
N PHE A 23 2.86 1.29 11.91
CA PHE A 23 2.76 -0.10 12.30
C PHE A 23 2.95 -0.27 13.81
N PRO A 24 2.23 -1.19 14.49
CA PRO A 24 1.24 -2.14 13.98
C PRO A 24 -0.19 -1.60 13.94
N ILE A 25 -0.41 -0.34 14.36
CA ILE A 25 -1.74 0.27 14.54
C ILE A 25 -2.54 0.22 13.22
N VAL A 26 -1.88 0.49 12.10
CA VAL A 26 -2.47 0.33 10.77
C VAL A 26 -1.67 -0.70 9.98
N ARG A 27 -2.33 -1.82 9.63
CA ARG A 27 -1.73 -2.84 8.77
C ARG A 27 -1.74 -2.38 7.31
N THR A 28 -0.61 -2.54 6.63
CA THR A 28 -0.43 -2.04 5.26
C THR A 28 -1.33 -2.75 4.24
N HIS A 29 -1.61 -4.06 4.41
CA HIS A 29 -2.55 -4.76 3.52
C HIS A 29 -3.96 -4.15 3.58
N THR A 30 -4.38 -3.62 4.73
CA THR A 30 -5.68 -2.94 4.87
C THR A 30 -5.71 -1.66 4.05
N ILE A 31 -4.62 -0.88 4.05
CA ILE A 31 -4.49 0.31 3.20
C ILE A 31 -4.59 -0.09 1.72
N LEU A 32 -3.84 -1.11 1.29
CA LEU A 32 -3.79 -1.56 -0.10
C LEU A 32 -5.12 -2.11 -0.60
N ASN A 33 -5.81 -2.95 0.18
CA ASN A 33 -7.14 -3.46 -0.18
C ASN A 33 -8.14 -2.34 -0.39
N ASN A 34 -8.08 -1.33 0.48
CA ASN A 34 -8.95 -0.18 0.37
C ASN A 34 -8.61 0.74 -0.82
N LEU A 35 -7.36 0.74 -1.28
CA LEU A 35 -6.90 1.52 -2.44
C LEU A 35 -7.20 0.86 -3.77
N GLN A 36 -7.67 -0.40 -3.80
CA GLN A 36 -8.00 -1.10 -5.05
C GLN A 36 -8.93 -0.29 -5.95
N ASN A 37 -9.96 0.34 -5.39
CA ASN A 37 -10.91 1.18 -6.14
C ASN A 37 -10.28 2.45 -6.75
N ILE A 38 -9.08 2.84 -6.32
CA ILE A 38 -8.35 4.02 -6.79
C ILE A 38 -7.30 3.62 -7.85
N PHE A 39 -6.86 2.35 -7.85
CA PHE A 39 -5.85 1.85 -8.79
C PHE A 39 -6.30 1.89 -10.25
N ASP A 40 -7.62 1.86 -10.51
CA ASP A 40 -8.18 1.92 -11.87
C ASP A 40 -7.86 3.23 -12.58
N HIS A 41 -7.73 4.34 -11.83
CA HIS A 41 -7.54 5.68 -12.39
C HIS A 41 -6.22 6.34 -11.97
N THR A 42 -5.58 5.86 -10.90
CA THR A 42 -4.38 6.47 -10.32
C THR A 42 -3.31 5.40 -10.11
N LYS A 43 -2.10 5.61 -10.66
CA LYS A 43 -0.95 4.75 -10.38
C LYS A 43 -0.43 5.00 -8.96
N VAL A 44 -0.05 3.95 -8.25
CA VAL A 44 0.37 4.05 -6.84
C VAL A 44 1.79 3.54 -6.65
N LEU A 45 2.61 4.37 -6.00
CA LEU A 45 3.95 4.02 -5.54
C LEU A 45 3.96 3.99 -4.01
N LEU A 46 4.27 2.83 -3.43
CA LEU A 46 4.33 2.62 -1.99
C LEU A 46 5.78 2.39 -1.54
N PHE A 47 6.27 3.23 -0.65
CA PHE A 47 7.55 3.02 0.04
C PHE A 47 7.31 2.18 1.29
N PHE A 48 7.71 0.92 1.23
CA PHE A 48 7.49 -0.05 2.30
C PHE A 48 8.84 -0.45 2.94
N PRO A 49 9.08 -0.12 4.23
CA PRO A 49 10.33 -0.46 4.92
C PRO A 49 10.25 -1.90 5.44
N GLY A 50 10.28 -2.85 4.52
CA GLY A 50 10.16 -4.27 4.79
C GLY A 50 10.49 -5.09 3.56
N GLU A 51 10.29 -6.40 3.65
CA GLU A 51 10.60 -7.33 2.57
C GLU A 51 9.36 -7.61 1.73
N TYR A 52 9.51 -7.51 0.42
CA TYR A 52 8.51 -7.97 -0.54
C TYR A 52 8.92 -9.35 -1.06
N THR A 53 8.15 -10.38 -0.71
CA THR A 53 8.46 -11.78 -1.06
C THR A 53 7.76 -12.24 -2.32
N SER A 54 7.37 -11.32 -3.24
CA SER A 54 6.54 -11.56 -4.43
C SER A 54 5.07 -11.97 -4.16
N THR A 55 4.80 -12.51 -2.99
CA THR A 55 3.45 -12.87 -2.53
C THR A 55 2.97 -11.99 -1.39
N ASP A 56 3.87 -11.45 -0.56
CA ASP A 56 3.51 -10.78 0.68
C ASP A 56 4.42 -9.58 0.96
N LEU A 57 3.93 -8.65 1.78
CA LEU A 57 4.66 -7.50 2.31
C LEU A 57 4.94 -7.73 3.79
N ARG A 58 6.19 -8.00 4.14
CA ARG A 58 6.64 -8.33 5.50
C ARG A 58 7.31 -7.12 6.14
N LEU A 59 6.62 -6.48 7.09
CA LEU A 59 7.22 -5.39 7.85
C LEU A 59 8.01 -5.98 9.03
N PHE A 60 9.31 -5.69 9.10
CA PHE A 60 10.22 -6.17 10.15
C PHE A 60 10.33 -7.71 10.31
N GLY A 61 10.05 -8.48 9.24
CA GLY A 61 10.20 -9.95 9.26
C GLY A 61 9.02 -10.72 9.85
N PHE A 62 7.92 -10.06 10.22
CA PHE A 62 6.68 -10.74 10.61
C PHE A 62 5.89 -11.19 9.37
N GLU A 63 5.46 -12.46 9.36
CA GLU A 63 4.59 -13.00 8.31
C GLU A 63 3.16 -12.50 8.53
N ASP A 64 2.66 -11.66 7.61
CA ASP A 64 1.24 -11.32 7.51
C ASP A 64 0.67 -12.17 6.36
N ASN A 65 -0.33 -13.01 6.62
CA ASN A 65 -0.94 -13.96 5.67
C ASN A 65 -1.78 -13.27 4.58
N ASN A 66 -1.25 -12.25 3.90
CA ASN A 66 -2.01 -11.41 2.97
C ASN A 66 -1.36 -11.35 1.58
N TYR A 67 -1.95 -12.10 0.66
CA TYR A 67 -1.56 -12.18 -0.74
C TYR A 67 -1.65 -10.81 -1.44
N TYR A 68 -0.52 -10.31 -1.92
CA TYR A 68 -0.41 -9.07 -2.68
C TYR A 68 0.44 -9.26 -3.94
N ARG A 69 -0.11 -8.84 -5.10
CA ARG A 69 0.62 -8.80 -6.38
C ARG A 69 1.19 -7.41 -6.60
N ALA A 70 2.52 -7.30 -6.50
CA ALA A 70 3.30 -6.13 -6.87
C ALA A 70 4.45 -6.56 -7.78
N PHE A 71 5.06 -5.61 -8.49
CA PHE A 71 6.30 -5.85 -9.19
C PHE A 71 7.45 -5.30 -8.36
N LYS A 72 8.49 -6.11 -8.14
CA LYS A 72 9.76 -5.62 -7.62
C LYS A 72 10.47 -4.90 -8.78
N ILE A 73 10.73 -3.62 -8.61
CA ILE A 73 11.50 -2.76 -9.54
C ILE A 73 12.88 -2.49 -8.98
#